data_AF-A0A2E7W3F7-F1
#
_entry.id   AF-A0A2E7W3F7-F1
#
_cell.length_a   1.000
_cell.length_b   1.000
_cell.length_c   1.000
_cell.angle_alpha   90.00
_cell.angle_beta   90.00
_cell.angle_gamma   90.00
#
_symmetry.space_group_name_H-M   'P 1'
#
loop_
_entity.id
_entity.type
_entity.pdbx_description
1 polymer ?
#
loop_
_entity_poly.entity_id
_entity_poly.type
_entity_poly.pdbx_seq_one_letter_code
_entity_poly.pdbx_strand_id
1 'polypeptide(L)' 'MLETQNFISIVASPLKRVTETASIISIALNLSVHYETDLKERSYGYYEKHLMEKHVSNK' A
#
# COMPACT_ATOMS: atom_id res chain seq x y z
N MET A 1 2.21 -22.88 -14.59
CA MET A 1 3.43 -22.11 -14.31
C MET A 1 3.03 -20.65 -14.34
N LEU A 2 3.31 -19.87 -13.29
CA LEU A 2 3.12 -18.42 -13.35
C LEU A 2 4.13 -17.90 -14.38
N GLU A 3 3.64 -17.26 -15.44
CA GLU A 3 4.51 -16.53 -16.35
C GLU A 3 5.32 -15.53 -15.52
N THR A 4 6.65 -15.60 -15.62
CA THR A 4 7.52 -14.61 -14.99
C THR A 4 7.33 -13.30 -15.75
N GLN A 5 6.38 -12.49 -15.29
CA GLN A 5 6.24 -11.11 -15.76
C GLN A 5 7.50 -10.35 -15.36
N ASN A 6 8.23 -9.86 -16.35
CA ASN A 6 9.38 -8.99 -16.14
C ASN A 6 8.90 -7.57 -15.86
N PHE A 7 8.70 -7.26 -14.59
CA PHE A 7 8.43 -5.89 -14.17
C PHE A 7 9.68 -5.02 -14.31
N ILE A 8 9.52 -3.77 -14.75
CA ILE A 8 10.64 -2.83 -14.99
C ILE A 8 10.81 -1.80 -13.87
N SER A 9 9.75 -1.54 -13.09
CA SER A 9 9.74 -0.59 -11.98
C SER A 9 8.55 -0.86 -11.07
N ILE A 10 8.57 -0.26 -9.88
CA ILE A 10 7.47 -0.29 -8.92
C ILE A 10 6.85 1.12 -8.85
N VAL A 11 5.53 1.21 -8.98
CA VAL A 11 4.77 2.44 -8.71
C VAL A 11 3.89 2.18 -7.49
N ALA A 12 4.05 2.97 -6.44
CA ALA A 12 3.47 2.69 -5.14
C ALA A 12 2.81 3.93 -4.51
N SER A 13 1.84 3.70 -3.62
CA SER A 13 1.31 4.75 -2.76
C SER A 13 2.38 5.22 -1.76
N PRO A 14 2.47 6.52 -1.43
CA PRO A 14 3.37 7.03 -0.39
C PRO A 14 2.89 6.74 1.05
N LEU A 15 1.83 5.94 1.24
CA LEU A 15 1.37 5.56 2.59
C LEU A 15 2.35 4.57 3.22
N LYS A 16 2.71 4.78 4.49
CA LYS A 16 3.74 3.99 5.22
C LYS A 16 3.64 2.47 5.02
N ARG A 17 2.43 1.91 5.15
CA ARG A 17 2.18 0.47 4.94
C ARG A 17 2.58 -0.03 3.54
N VAL A 18 2.41 0.82 2.53
CA VAL A 18 2.75 0.53 1.14
C VAL A 18 4.23 0.78 0.91
N THR A 19 4.81 1.85 1.47
CA THR A 19 6.25 2.12 1.34
C THR A 19 7.10 1.01 1.95
N GLU A 20 6.68 0.46 3.10
CA GLU A 20 7.34 -0.70 3.73
C GLU A 20 7.30 -1.93 2.81
N THR A 21 6.14 -2.21 2.23
CA THR A 21 5.96 -3.33 1.29
C THR A 21 6.78 -3.16 0.01
N ALA A 22 6.72 -1.97 -0.60
CA ALA A 22 7.45 -1.64 -1.82
C ALA A 22 8.97 -1.74 -1.63
N SER A 23 9.48 -1.36 -0.46
CA SER A 23 10.90 -1.45 -0.13
C SER A 23 11.41 -2.89 -0.07
N ILE A 24 10.60 -3.83 0.45
CA ILE A 24 10.96 -5.24 0.49
C ILE A 24 11.06 -5.81 -0.92
N ILE A 25 10.08 -5.52 -1.77
CA ILE A 25 10.03 -6.00 -3.16
C ILE A 25 11.14 -5.36 -4.00
N SER A 26 11.40 -4.06 -3.82
CA SER A 26 12.44 -3.34 -4.57
C SER A 26 13.83 -3.91 -4.33
N ILE A 27 14.14 -4.29 -3.08
CA ILE A 27 15.41 -4.93 -2.72
C ILE A 27 15.49 -6.33 -3.34
N ALA A 28 14.42 -7.12 -3.25
CA ALA A 28 14.41 -8.49 -3.77
C ALA A 28 14.55 -8.57 -5.30
N LEU A 29 14.00 -7.58 -6.01
CA LEU A 29 13.95 -7.56 -7.47
C LEU A 29 14.91 -6.53 -8.11
N ASN A 30 15.64 -5.76 -7.30
CA ASN A 30 16.50 -4.66 -7.74
C ASN A 30 15.78 -3.67 -8.68
N LEU A 31 14.55 -3.28 -8.30
CA LEU A 31 13.71 -2.35 -9.06
C LEU A 31 13.66 -0.97 -8.41
N SER A 32 13.55 0.09 -9.22
CA SER A 32 13.28 1.44 -8.71
C SER A 32 11.84 1.58 -8.22
N VAL A 33 11.63 2.43 -7.21
CA VAL A 33 10.30 2.75 -6.67
C VAL A 33 9.97 4.20 -6.94
N HIS A 34 8.79 4.44 -7.53
CA HIS A 34 8.20 5.75 -7.74
C HIS A 34 6.93 5.85 -6.90
N TYR A 35 6.82 6.93 -6.09
CA TYR A 35 5.66 7.12 -5.22
C TYR A 35 4.67 8.11 -5.82
N GLU A 36 3.42 7.67 -5.95
CA GLU A 36 2.34 8.45 -6.57
C GLU A 36 1.20 8.69 -5.57
N THR A 37 0.86 9.95 -5.36
CA THR A 37 -0.19 10.33 -4.39
C THR A 37 -1.57 9.85 -4.79
N ASP A 38 -1.81 9.67 -6.08
CA ASP A 38 -3.10 9.23 -6.62
C ASP A 38 -3.37 7.75 -6.34
N LEU A 39 -2.35 6.99 -5.92
CA LEU A 39 -2.47 5.61 -5.45
C LEU A 39 -2.78 5.49 -3.95
N LYS A 40 -2.96 6.62 -3.24
CA LYS A 40 -3.48 6.58 -1.87
C LYS A 40 -4.87 5.98 -1.87
N GLU A 41 -5.17 5.22 -0.81
CA GLU A 41 -6.54 4.82 -0.50
C GLU A 41 -7.44 6.06 -0.41
N ARG A 42 -8.73 5.88 -0.68
CA ARG A 42 -9.73 6.91 -0.45
C ARG A 42 -9.59 7.44 0.98
N SER A 43 -9.50 8.76 1.13
CA SER A 43 -9.62 9.35 2.46
C SER A 43 -11.08 9.29 2.91
N TYR A 44 -11.31 8.76 4.10
CA TYR A 44 -12.62 8.72 4.74
C TYR A 44 -12.82 9.88 5.74
N GLY A 45 -11.85 10.79 5.83
CA GLY A 45 -11.89 11.98 6.67
C GLY A 45 -12.23 11.64 8.12
N TYR A 46 -13.32 12.23 8.63
CA TYR A 46 -13.80 12.02 10.00
C TYR A 46 -13.96 10.54 10.38
N TYR A 47 -14.29 9.68 9.42
CA TYR A 47 -14.57 8.26 9.69
C TYR A 47 -13.33 7.37 9.78
N GLU A 48 -12.13 7.86 9.45
CA GLU A 48 -10.92 7.02 9.46
C GLU A 48 -10.59 6.41 10.83
N LYS A 49 -11.01 7.06 11.92
CA LYS A 49 -10.83 6.55 13.30
C LYS A 49 -12.12 6.01 13.93
N HIS A 50 -13.27 6.59 13.59
CA HIS A 50 -14.56 6.24 14.21
C HIS A 50 -15.19 4.94 13.68
N LEU A 51 -14.72 4.41 12.54
CA LEU A 51 -15.13 3.08 12.07
C LEU A 51 -14.57 1.95 12.94
N MET A 52 -13.53 2.20 13.74
CA MET A 52 -12.94 1.20 14.64
C MET A 52 -13.75 1.00 15.92
N GLU A 53 -14.48 2.02 16.38
CA GLU A 53 -15.18 1.99 17.68
C GLU A 53 -16.52 1.22 17.63
N LYS A 54 -17.15 1.12 16.45
CA LYS A 54 -18.45 0.43 16.31
C LYS A 54 -18.38 -1.10 16.27
N HIS A 55 -17.20 -1.69 16.08
CA HIS A 55 -17.03 -3.15 16.04
C HIS A 55 -16.54 -3.77 17.36
N VAL A 56 -16.28 -2.98 18.42
CA VAL A 56 -15.83 -3.49 19.72
C VAL A 56 -16.97 -3.58 20.76
N SER A 57 -18.13 -2.96 20.52
CA SER A 57 -19.27 -2.93 21.48
C SER A 57 -20.30 -4.07 21.33
N ASN A 58 -20.11 -5.05 20.45
CA ASN A 58 -20.98 -6.23 20.37
C ASN A 58 -20.28 -7.47 20.95
N LYS A 59 -19.87 -7.39 22.22
CA LYS A 59 -19.40 -8.54 22.99
C LYS A 59 -20.20 -8.69 24.28
#